data_AF-A0A6J5X2S5-F1
#
_entry.id   AF-A0A6J5X2S5-F1
#
_cell.length_a   1.000
_cell.length_b   1.000
_cell.length_c   1.000
_cell.angle_alpha   90.00
_cell.angle_beta   90.00
_cell.angle_gamma   90.00
#
_symmetry.space_group_name_H-M   'P 1'
#
loop_
_entity.id
_entity.type
_entity.pdbx_description
1 polymer ?
#
loop_
_entity_poly.entity_id
_entity_poly.type
_entity_poly.pdbx_seq_one_letter_code
_entity_poly.pdbx_strand_id
1 'polypeptide(L)'
;MNKIGTNMSMKFEKYWSEYSLILAIAIILDPRYKLHFVEWAYTKLHGKDSREFKGVTDTLNSLFHVYTETLSPLLNASFPTNETTSHNEGGRHHS
;
A
#
# COMPACT_ATOMS: atom_id res chain seq x y z
N MET A 1 7.25 6.04 42.80
CA MET A 1 6.67 5.95 41.43
C MET A 1 6.23 7.35 41.01
N ASN A 2 6.75 7.90 39.90
CA ASN A 2 6.46 9.26 39.49
C ASN A 2 5.08 9.34 38.81
N LYS A 3 4.09 9.91 39.49
CA LYS A 3 2.67 9.96 39.05
C LYS A 3 2.46 10.60 37.66
N ILE A 4 3.33 11.55 37.30
CA ILE A 4 3.35 12.21 35.98
C ILE A 4 3.78 11.24 34.88
N GLY A 5 4.87 10.48 35.10
CA GLY A 5 5.37 9.50 34.13
C GLY A 5 4.35 8.42 33.83
N THR A 6 3.69 7.90 34.86
CA THR A 6 2.63 6.89 34.70
C THR A 6 1.44 7.41 33.90
N ASN A 7 1.02 8.66 34.10
CA ASN A 7 -0.09 9.26 33.35
C ASN A 7 0.26 9.46 31.87
N MET A 8 1.48 9.91 31.59
CA MET A 8 1.97 10.11 30.21
C MET A 8 2.06 8.79 29.45
N SER A 9 2.60 7.74 30.07
CA SER A 9 2.65 6.40 29.47
C SER A 9 1.25 5.86 29.19
N MET A 10 0.29 6.02 30.11
CA MET A 10 -1.08 5.56 29.90
C MET A 10 -1.76 6.23 28.69
N LYS A 11 -1.55 7.54 28.52
CA LYS A 11 -2.05 8.27 27.34
C LYS A 11 -1.35 7.81 26.07
N PHE A 12 -0.03 7.62 26.13
CA PHE A 12 0.75 7.13 25.00
C PHE A 12 0.22 5.78 24.52
N GLU A 13 0.09 4.79 25.40
CA GLU A 13 -0.40 3.45 25.04
C GLU A 13 -1.79 3.49 24.42
N LYS A 14 -2.69 4.33 24.97
CA LYS A 14 -4.03 4.51 24.42
C LYS A 14 -3.97 4.94 22.95
N TYR A 15 -3.29 6.04 22.66
CA TYR A 15 -3.21 6.57 21.29
C TYR A 15 -2.34 5.69 20.39
N TRP A 16 -1.30 5.06 20.93
CA TRP A 16 -0.46 4.14 20.18
C TRP A 16 -1.29 2.97 19.62
N SER A 17 -2.15 2.37 20.43
CA SER A 17 -3.02 1.27 19.98
C SER A 17 -3.99 1.68 18.85
N GLU A 18 -4.50 2.92 18.88
CA GLU A 18 -5.44 3.43 17.89
C GLU A 18 -4.76 3.88 16.58
N TYR A 19 -3.57 4.48 16.66
CA TYR A 19 -2.94 5.17 15.53
C TYR A 19 -1.67 4.49 14.98
N SER A 20 -1.17 3.44 15.61
CA SER A 20 0.07 2.77 15.19
C SER A 20 0.07 2.33 13.72
N LEU A 21 -1.06 1.80 13.23
CA LEU A 21 -1.20 1.36 11.84
C LEU A 21 -1.02 2.51 10.84
N ILE A 22 -1.72 3.64 11.03
CA ILE A 22 -1.64 4.77 10.10
C ILE A 22 -0.27 5.45 10.16
N LEU A 23 0.35 5.52 11.34
CA LEU A 23 1.73 6.00 11.48
C LEU A 23 2.71 5.09 10.73
N ALA A 24 2.56 3.78 10.84
CA ALA A 24 3.40 2.82 10.12
C ALA A 24 3.30 3.01 8.60
N ILE A 25 2.09 3.16 8.07
CA ILE A 25 1.86 3.41 6.65
C ILE A 25 2.48 4.75 6.23
N ALA A 26 2.28 5.82 7.01
CA ALA A 26 2.85 7.14 6.71
C ALA A 26 4.39 7.10 6.67
N ILE A 27 5.02 6.35 7.57
CA ILE A 27 6.47 6.14 7.56
C ILE A 27 6.89 5.39 6.29
N ILE A 28 6.18 4.33 5.89
CA ILE A 28 6.52 3.55 4.69
C ILE A 28 6.39 4.37 3.41
N LEU A 29 5.37 5.24 3.34
CA LEU A 29 5.13 6.11 2.19
C LEU A 29 6.08 7.31 2.14
N ASP A 30 6.79 7.61 3.23
CA ASP A 30 7.85 8.60 3.21
C ASP A 30 9.07 8.03 2.47
N PRO A 31 9.55 8.67 1.38
CA PRO A 31 10.64 8.15 0.56
C PRO A 31 11.95 7.87 1.31
N ARG A 32 12.11 8.46 2.51
CA ARG A 32 13.31 8.31 3.35
C ARG A 32 13.34 7.00 4.12
N TYR A 33 12.19 6.35 4.32
CA TYR A 33 12.08 5.14 5.14
C TYR A 33 11.63 3.94 4.30
N LYS A 34 12.11 2.76 4.69
CA LYS A 34 11.78 1.49 4.03
C LYS A 34 10.86 0.66 4.92
N LEU A 35 10.03 -0.19 4.31
CA LEU A 35 9.20 -1.20 4.98
C LEU A 35 9.97 -2.00 6.06
N HIS A 36 11.25 -2.26 5.80
CA HIS A 36 12.14 -2.99 6.72
C HIS A 36 12.36 -2.28 8.07
N PHE A 37 12.29 -0.95 8.11
CA PHE A 37 12.36 -0.20 9.37
C PHE A 37 11.14 -0.48 10.25
N VAL A 38 9.95 -0.49 9.64
CA VAL A 38 8.70 -0.79 10.34
C VAL A 38 8.66 -2.26 10.77
N GLU A 39 9.10 -3.18 9.91
CA GLU A 39 9.26 -4.60 10.26
C GLU A 39 10.15 -4.78 11.50
N TRP A 40 11.31 -4.13 11.52
CA TRP A 40 12.22 -4.18 12.65
C TRP A 40 11.59 -3.61 13.93
N ALA A 41 10.91 -2.46 13.84
CA ALA A 41 10.27 -1.80 14.97
C ALA A 41 9.15 -2.67 15.57
N TYR A 42 8.27 -3.22 14.74
CA TYR A 42 7.18 -4.09 15.19
C TYR A 42 7.69 -5.44 15.71
N THR A 43 8.78 -5.97 15.15
CA THR A 43 9.45 -7.17 15.69
C THR A 43 9.97 -6.93 17.10
N LYS A 44 10.51 -5.73 17.38
CA LYS A 44 10.99 -5.38 18.72
C LYS A 44 9.87 -5.14 19.71
N LEU A 45 8.74 -4.59 19.27
CA LEU A 45 7.63 -4.22 20.13
C LEU A 45 6.70 -5.39 20.46
N HIS A 46 6.40 -6.23 19.47
CA HIS A 46 5.39 -7.29 19.56
C HIS A 46 5.96 -8.70 19.37
N GLY A 47 7.24 -8.84 19.03
CA GLY A 47 7.86 -10.11 18.64
C GLY A 47 7.79 -10.36 17.13
N LYS A 48 8.45 -11.44 16.68
CA LYS A 48 8.41 -11.87 15.28
C LYS A 48 6.99 -12.28 14.88
N ASP A 49 6.67 -12.08 13.61
CA ASP A 49 5.38 -12.50 13.00
C ASP A 49 4.15 -11.93 13.74
N SER A 50 4.25 -10.69 14.22
CA SER A 50 3.16 -10.04 14.94
C SER A 50 1.96 -9.77 14.04
N ARG A 51 0.75 -9.91 14.61
CA ARG A 51 -0.50 -9.64 13.88
C ARG A 51 -0.59 -8.19 13.45
N GLU A 52 0.00 -7.31 14.23
CA GLU A 52 0.08 -5.87 14.00
C GLU A 52 0.93 -5.56 12.76
N PHE A 53 2.11 -6.19 12.62
CA PHE A 53 2.92 -6.03 11.41
C PHE A 53 2.21 -6.59 10.18
N LYS A 54 1.55 -7.75 10.30
CA LYS A 54 0.72 -8.30 9.23
C LYS A 54 -0.39 -7.32 8.80
N GLY A 55 -1.04 -6.66 9.76
CA GLY A 55 -2.03 -5.62 9.48
C GLY A 55 -1.46 -4.45 8.68
N VAL A 56 -0.22 -4.04 8.94
CA VAL A 56 0.48 -3.02 8.15
C VAL A 56 0.70 -3.50 6.72
N THR A 57 1.24 -4.71 6.53
CA THR A 57 1.50 -5.24 5.18
C THR A 57 0.23 -5.46 4.38
N ASP A 58 -0.83 -5.98 5.01
CA ASP A 58 -2.12 -6.21 4.36
C ASP A 58 -2.76 -4.89 3.92
N THR A 59 -2.69 -3.86 4.78
CA THR A 59 -3.22 -2.52 4.44
C THR A 59 -2.41 -1.88 3.31
N LEU A 60 -1.08 -1.99 3.33
CA LEU A 60 -0.22 -1.46 2.28
C LEU A 60 -0.49 -2.14 0.93
N ASN A 61 -0.63 -3.46 0.92
CA ASN A 61 -0.96 -4.24 -0.28
C ASN A 61 -2.33 -3.85 -0.84
N SER A 62 -3.33 -3.68 0.04
CA SER A 62 -4.66 -3.20 -0.35
C SER A 62 -4.60 -1.80 -0.98
N LEU A 63 -3.86 -0.87 -0.36
CA LEU A 63 -3.69 0.49 -0.89
C LEU A 63 -2.99 0.49 -2.25
N PHE A 64 -1.97 -0.35 -2.41
CA PHE A 64 -1.27 -0.51 -3.68
C PHE A 64 -2.19 -1.10 -4.76
N HIS A 65 -3.00 -2.10 -4.42
CA HIS A 65 -3.96 -2.69 -5.34
C HIS A 65 -4.94 -1.64 -5.87
N VAL A 66 -5.57 -0.86 -4.98
CA VAL A 66 -6.46 0.26 -5.37
C VAL A 66 -5.73 1.29 -6.25
N TYR A 67 -4.49 1.61 -5.92
CA TYR A 67 -3.68 2.52 -6.74
C TYR A 67 -3.45 1.97 -8.16
N THR A 68 -3.15 0.67 -8.29
CA THR A 68 -2.95 0.06 -9.62
C THR A 68 -4.24 -0.04 -10.44
N GLU A 69 -5.36 -0.35 -9.79
CA GLU A 69 -6.68 -0.40 -10.44
C GLU A 69 -7.13 0.98 -10.92
N THR A 70 -6.82 2.04 -10.16
CA THR A 70 -7.16 3.42 -10.55
C THR A 70 -6.23 3.97 -11.64
N LEU A 71 -4.97 3.55 -11.70
CA LEU A 71 -4.03 3.94 -12.74
C LEU A 71 -4.31 3.29 -14.09
N SER A 72 -4.76 2.03 -14.12
CA SER A 72 -4.98 1.27 -15.36
C SER A 72 -5.93 1.99 -16.35
N PRO A 73 -7.11 2.50 -15.92
CA PRO A 73 -7.97 3.34 -16.74
C PRO A 73 -7.32 4.63 -17.23
N LEU A 74 -6.51 5.29 -16.39
CA LEU A 74 -5.87 6.54 -16.79
C LEU A 74 -4.79 6.31 -17.86
N LEU A 75 -4.03 5.22 -17.74
CA LEU A 75 -3.00 4.87 -18.69
C LEU A 75 -3.59 4.44 -20.03
N ASN A 76 -4.69 3.68 -20.05
CA ASN A 76 -5.36 3.27 -21.28
C ASN A 76 -6.00 4.44 -22.04
N ALA A 77 -6.49 5.47 -21.33
CA ALA A 77 -7.06 6.66 -21.95
C ALA A 77 -5.96 7.58 -22.52
N SER A 78 -4.78 7.60 -21.90
CA SER A 78 -3.64 8.41 -22.34
C SER A 78 -2.86 7.83 -23.52
N PHE A 79 -2.94 6.52 -23.75
CA PHE A 79 -2.32 5.83 -24.88
C PHE A 79 -3.36 4.95 -25.57
N PRO A 80 -4.18 5.50 -26.48
CA PRO A 80 -5.05 4.67 -27.30
C PRO A 80 -4.16 3.72 -28.11
N THR A 81 -4.21 2.42 -27.80
CA THR A 81 -3.60 1.40 -28.64
C THR A 81 -4.38 1.36 -29.94
N ASN A 82 -3.76 1.86 -31.00
CA ASN A 82 -4.30 1.78 -32.35
C ASN A 82 -4.43 0.30 -32.74
N GLU A 83 -5.61 -0.30 -32.51
CA GLU A 83 -5.94 -1.59 -33.10
C GLU A 83 -6.07 -1.39 -34.62
N THR A 84 -4.99 -1.68 -35.35
CA THR A 84 -5.06 -1.86 -36.80
C THR A 84 -5.69 -3.23 -37.05
N THR A 85 -7.02 -3.30 -37.02
CA THR A 85 -7.72 -4.40 -37.69
C THR A 85 -7.65 -4.12 -39.18
N SER A 86 -6.71 -4.79 -39.84
CA SER A 86 -6.53 -4.80 -41.29
C SER A 86 -7.84 -5.19 -41.96
N HIS A 87 -8.46 -4.24 -42.65
CA HIS A 87 -9.39 -4.50 -43.73
C HIS A 87 -8.69 -5.39 -44.76
N ASN A 88 -9.18 -6.61 -45.01
CA ASN A 88 -8.79 -7.38 -46.18
C ASN A 88 -10.03 -7.49 -47.09
N GLU A 89 -10.17 -6.51 -47.99
CA GLU A 89 -10.99 -6.66 -49.19
C GLU A 89 -10.09 -7.08 -50.36
N GLY A 90 -10.47 -8.15 -51.05
CA GLY A 90 -9.85 -8.60 -52.30
C GLY A 90 -9.98 -10.11 -52.45
N GLY A 91 -10.64 -10.69 -53.45
CA GLY A 91 -11.30 -10.15 -54.62
C GLY A 91 -11.97 -11.33 -55.33
N ARG A 92 -13.13 -11.08 -55.92
CA ARG A 92 -13.78 -12.00 -56.88
C ARG A 92 -12.87 -12.14 -58.09
N HIS A 93 -12.51 -13.37 -58.46
CA HIS A 93 -12.15 -13.70 -59.83
C HIS A 93 -12.90 -14.95 -60.26
N HIS A 94 -13.77 -14.77 -61.25
CA HIS A 94 -14.35 -15.81 -62.09
C HIS A 94 -13.24 -16.68 -62.70
N SER A 95 -13.49 -17.98 -62.77
CA SER A 95 -13.33 -18.75 -64.01
C SER A 95 -14.32 -19.90 -64.04
#